data_AF-A0A6M0RE73-F1
#
_entry.id   AF-A0A6M0RE73-F1
#
_cell.length_a   1.000
_cell.length_b   1.000
_cell.length_c   1.000
_cell.angle_alpha   90.00
_cell.angle_beta   90.00
_cell.angle_gamma   90.00
#
_symmetry.space_group_name_H-M   'P 1'
#
loop_
_entity.id
_entity.type
_entity.pdbx_description
1 polymer ?
#
loop_
_entity_poly.entity_id
_entity_poly.type
_entity_poly.pdbx_seq_one_letter_code
_entity_poly.pdbx_strand_id
1 'polypeptide(L)'
;MKKIFSILLCCICIFALVGCGENKEKKIDTTNIEKSLKHNLTTVDLNYVEAIEYTEDDKLYLKIDIAYKNEVLYEGTITAIIKLTQKEFTSKYKNIKLKIIQEEPFDFIKYNYSNGKWNKEN
;
A
#
# COMPACT_ATOMS: atom_id res chain seq x y z
N MET A 1 14.03 12.85 -63.84
CA MET A 1 15.41 13.33 -63.59
C MET A 1 15.60 13.36 -62.07
N LYS A 2 16.31 12.38 -61.49
CA LYS A 2 17.62 12.56 -60.80
C LYS A 2 17.66 13.90 -60.04
N LYS A 3 17.81 13.92 -58.71
CA LYS A 3 19.05 13.53 -58.03
C LYS A 3 18.81 13.10 -56.58
N ILE A 4 19.59 12.09 -56.22
CA ILE A 4 19.78 11.49 -54.90
C ILE A 4 21.05 12.15 -54.34
N PHE A 5 21.01 12.57 -53.08
CA PHE A 5 22.16 12.73 -52.17
C PHE A 5 21.59 12.32 -50.79
N SER A 6 21.86 11.12 -50.22
CA SER A 6 23.16 10.54 -49.85
C SER A 6 23.88 11.50 -48.90
N ILE A 7 24.25 11.22 -47.64
CA ILE A 7 24.55 9.98 -46.93
C ILE A 7 24.83 10.36 -45.44
N LEU A 8 24.70 9.40 -44.52
CA LEU A 8 25.31 9.31 -43.17
C LEU A 8 25.43 10.58 -42.30
N LEU A 9 24.78 10.52 -41.14
CA LEU A 9 25.56 10.60 -39.90
C LEU A 9 25.05 9.57 -38.90
N CYS A 10 25.86 8.53 -38.74
CA CYS A 10 25.74 7.47 -37.77
C CYS A 10 26.30 7.97 -36.45
N CYS A 11 25.44 8.23 -35.47
CA CYS A 11 25.74 8.25 -34.03
C CYS A 11 24.46 7.74 -33.36
N ILE A 12 24.24 6.42 -33.26
CA ILE A 12 24.69 5.64 -32.11
C ILE A 12 24.76 6.51 -30.85
N CYS A 13 23.60 6.80 -30.27
CA CYS A 13 23.43 6.66 -28.84
C CYS A 13 22.34 5.63 -28.67
N ILE A 14 22.80 4.39 -28.59
CA ILE A 14 22.07 3.26 -28.03
C ILE A 14 21.52 3.79 -26.70
N PHE A 15 20.20 3.94 -26.58
CA PHE A 15 19.53 4.15 -25.30
C PHE A 15 19.66 2.85 -24.49
N ALA A 16 20.87 2.56 -24.05
CA ALA A 16 21.20 1.59 -23.02
C ALA A 16 21.82 2.36 -21.86
N LEU A 17 20.99 3.14 -21.18
CA LEU A 17 21.12 3.28 -19.74
C LEU A 17 19.94 2.55 -19.12
N VAL A 18 20.23 1.27 -18.94
CA VAL A 18 19.61 0.30 -18.04
C VAL A 18 19.29 0.98 -16.70
N GLY A 19 18.04 0.86 -16.28
CA GLY A 19 17.59 0.81 -14.89
C GLY A 19 18.15 1.83 -13.90
N CYS A 20 17.37 2.87 -13.59
CA CYS A 20 17.33 3.43 -12.24
C CYS A 20 15.87 3.32 -11.79
N GLY A 21 15.64 2.43 -10.81
CA GLY A 21 14.32 1.98 -10.42
C GLY A 21 13.49 3.08 -9.80
N GLU A 22 12.47 3.54 -10.51
CA GLU A 22 11.31 4.13 -9.85
C GLU A 22 10.52 2.96 -9.24
N ASN A 23 10.65 2.76 -7.93
CA ASN A 23 9.66 2.00 -7.19
C ASN A 23 8.33 2.74 -7.43
N LYS A 24 7.48 2.17 -8.30
CA LYS A 24 6.21 2.77 -8.69
C LYS A 24 5.24 2.67 -7.52
N GLU A 25 5.37 3.60 -6.59
CA GLU A 25 4.39 3.79 -5.53
C GLU A 25 3.12 4.41 -6.12
N LYS A 26 1.98 3.82 -5.80
CA LYS A 26 0.67 4.27 -6.25
C LYS A 26 -0.26 4.39 -5.04
N LYS A 27 -0.79 5.60 -4.82
CA LYS A 27 -1.84 5.81 -3.81
C LYS A 27 -3.11 5.04 -4.20
N ILE A 28 -3.68 4.31 -3.25
CA ILE A 28 -4.91 3.55 -3.41
C ILE A 28 -6.06 4.31 -2.77
N ASP A 29 -7.22 4.29 -3.42
CA ASP A 29 -8.46 4.86 -2.87
C ASP A 29 -8.92 4.03 -1.66
N THR A 30 -9.05 4.71 -0.52
CA THR A 30 -9.40 4.14 0.79
C THR A 30 -10.86 4.33 1.15
N THR A 31 -11.67 4.96 0.28
CA THR A 31 -13.07 5.33 0.56
C THR A 31 -13.91 4.15 1.06
N ASN A 32 -13.75 2.96 0.46
CA ASN A 32 -14.54 1.78 0.83
C ASN A 32 -14.16 1.22 2.21
N ILE A 33 -12.87 1.12 2.51
CA ILE A 33 -12.42 0.65 3.81
C ILE A 33 -12.74 1.67 4.90
N GLU A 34 -12.61 2.98 4.64
CA GLU A 34 -13.01 4.03 5.57
C GLU A 34 -14.49 3.97 5.92
N LYS A 35 -15.37 3.81 4.92
CA LYS A 35 -16.81 3.61 5.15
C LYS A 35 -17.06 2.36 5.97
N SER A 36 -16.38 1.27 5.67
CA SER A 36 -16.52 0.00 6.39
C SER A 36 -16.05 0.12 7.84
N LEU A 37 -14.94 0.82 8.09
CA LEU A 37 -14.42 1.08 9.43
C LEU A 37 -15.41 1.93 10.23
N LYS A 38 -15.84 3.08 9.69
CA LYS A 38 -16.82 3.98 10.34
C LYS A 38 -18.15 3.27 10.65
N HIS A 39 -18.62 2.41 9.76
CA HIS A 39 -19.86 1.64 9.96
C HIS A 39 -19.73 0.55 11.04
N ASN A 40 -18.61 -0.17 11.07
CA ASN A 40 -18.44 -1.33 11.96
C ASN A 40 -17.77 -0.99 13.30
N LEU A 41 -17.12 0.16 13.40
CA LEU A 41 -16.38 0.64 14.58
C LEU A 41 -16.91 2.02 15.00
N THR A 42 -18.21 2.10 15.30
CA THR A 42 -18.90 3.37 15.58
C THR A 42 -18.37 4.13 16.80
N THR A 43 -17.66 3.45 17.69
CA THR A 43 -17.03 4.04 18.89
C THR A 43 -15.59 4.48 18.66
N VAL A 44 -15.04 4.24 17.48
CA VAL A 44 -13.66 4.60 17.12
C VAL A 44 -13.68 5.87 16.28
N ASP A 45 -13.02 6.93 16.76
CA ASP A 45 -12.84 8.16 15.99
C ASP A 45 -11.71 7.95 14.97
N LEU A 46 -12.07 7.53 13.76
CA LEU A 46 -11.13 7.29 12.67
C LEU A 46 -10.52 8.61 12.19
N ASN A 47 -9.19 8.77 12.33
CA ASN A 47 -8.50 9.97 11.88
C ASN A 47 -8.18 9.89 10.37
N TYR A 48 -7.41 8.88 9.96
CA TYR A 48 -7.08 8.68 8.55
C TYR A 48 -6.87 7.20 8.20
N VAL A 49 -7.01 6.92 6.91
CA VAL A 49 -6.56 5.69 6.28
C VAL A 49 -5.74 6.08 5.07
N GLU A 50 -4.52 5.56 4.98
CA GLU A 50 -3.68 5.74 3.80
C GLU A 50 -3.21 4.39 3.29
N ALA A 51 -3.28 4.20 1.97
CA ALA A 51 -2.86 2.97 1.33
C ALA A 51 -1.97 3.26 0.11
N ILE A 52 -0.84 2.56 0.04
CA ILE A 52 0.16 2.69 -1.02
C ILE A 52 0.45 1.29 -1.58
N GLU A 53 0.23 1.14 -2.88
CA GLU A 53 0.67 -0.01 -3.66
C GLU A 53 2.10 0.23 -4.14
N TYR A 54 2.96 -0.78 -4.02
CA TYR A 54 4.33 -0.73 -4.54
C TYR A 54 4.81 -2.13 -4.93
N THR A 55 5.88 -2.19 -5.71
CA THR A 55 6.55 -3.44 -6.09
C THR A 55 7.94 -3.49 -5.47
N GLU A 56 8.28 -4.60 -4.84
CA GLU A 56 9.59 -4.87 -4.24
C GLU A 56 9.94 -6.33 -4.59
N ASP A 57 11.13 -6.58 -5.12
CA ASP A 57 11.57 -7.92 -5.56
C ASP A 57 10.54 -8.68 -6.43
N ASP A 58 10.01 -7.99 -7.46
CA ASP A 58 8.97 -8.49 -8.37
C ASP A 58 7.65 -8.92 -7.70
N LYS A 59 7.44 -8.55 -6.43
CA LYS A 59 6.21 -8.83 -5.68
C LYS A 59 5.41 -7.55 -5.47
N LEU A 60 4.11 -7.63 -5.70
CA LEU A 60 3.16 -6.56 -5.40
C LEU A 60 2.85 -6.54 -3.90
N TYR A 61 3.00 -5.36 -3.28
CA TYR A 61 2.67 -5.09 -1.90
C TYR A 61 1.63 -3.98 -1.78
N LEU A 62 0.83 -4.07 -0.72
CA LEU A 62 0.02 -2.95 -0.22
C LEU A 62 0.54 -2.57 1.16
N LYS A 63 1.00 -1.33 1.35
CA LYS A 63 1.18 -0.74 2.68
C LYS A 63 -0.09 0.01 3.03
N ILE A 64 -0.62 -0.21 4.23
CA ILE A 64 -1.80 0.48 4.72
C ILE A 64 -1.59 0.94 6.17
N ASP A 65 -1.83 2.23 6.41
CA ASP A 65 -1.78 2.85 7.72
C ASP A 65 -3.21 3.26 8.09
N ILE A 66 -3.70 2.81 9.24
CA ILE A 66 -5.03 3.13 9.78
C ILE A 66 -4.84 3.77 11.15
N ALA A 67 -5.21 5.04 11.28
CA ALA A 67 -5.08 5.78 12.52
C ALA A 67 -6.43 6.16 13.11
N TYR A 68 -6.55 6.07 14.43
CA TYR A 68 -7.72 6.49 15.16
C TYR A 68 -7.38 7.15 16.50
N LYS A 69 -8.32 7.96 16.97
CA LYS A 69 -8.28 8.64 18.26
C LYS A 69 -9.14 7.85 19.23
N ASN A 70 -8.50 7.05 20.05
CA ASN A 70 -9.15 6.33 21.14
C ASN A 70 -8.10 6.08 22.23
N GLU A 71 -8.52 5.96 23.48
CA GLU A 71 -7.58 5.92 24.61
C GLU A 71 -6.78 4.62 24.70
N VAL A 72 -7.22 3.54 24.04
CA VAL A 72 -6.57 2.22 24.11
C VAL A 72 -6.69 1.41 22.80
N LEU A 73 -5.60 0.74 22.40
CA LEU A 73 -5.56 -0.32 21.41
C LEU A 73 -6.30 -1.58 21.89
N TYR A 74 -7.63 -1.59 21.77
CA TYR A 74 -8.42 -2.78 22.11
C TYR A 74 -8.21 -3.91 21.10
N GLU A 75 -7.99 -5.14 21.59
CA GLU A 75 -7.81 -6.33 20.74
C GLU A 75 -9.00 -6.55 19.78
N GLY A 76 -10.23 -6.22 20.24
CA GLY A 76 -11.43 -6.26 19.40
C GLY A 76 -11.36 -5.29 18.20
N THR A 77 -10.91 -4.06 18.43
CA THR A 77 -10.70 -3.05 17.38
C THR A 77 -9.63 -3.50 16.40
N ILE A 78 -8.49 -3.98 16.90
CA ILE A 78 -7.40 -4.52 16.07
C ILE A 78 -7.92 -5.66 15.19
N THR A 79 -8.62 -6.62 15.79
CA THR A 79 -9.17 -7.79 15.08
C THR A 79 -10.17 -7.39 14.01
N ALA A 80 -11.03 -6.40 14.29
CA ALA A 80 -11.99 -5.90 13.32
C ALA A 80 -11.29 -5.19 12.15
N ILE A 81 -10.29 -4.34 12.42
CA ILE A 81 -9.48 -3.68 11.38
C ILE A 81 -8.80 -4.72 10.49
N ILE A 82 -8.18 -5.76 11.07
CA ILE A 82 -7.55 -6.85 10.31
C ILE A 82 -8.57 -7.55 9.40
N LYS A 83 -9.75 -7.90 9.92
CA LYS A 83 -10.81 -8.57 9.15
C LYS A 83 -11.33 -7.70 8.00
N LEU A 84 -11.55 -6.41 8.24
CA LEU A 84 -12.04 -5.47 7.22
C LEU A 84 -10.98 -5.23 6.14
N THR A 85 -9.71 -5.05 6.55
CA THR A 85 -8.57 -4.93 5.63
C THR A 85 -8.41 -6.18 4.77
N GLN A 86 -8.53 -7.36 5.39
CA GLN A 86 -8.47 -8.63 4.69
C GLN A 86 -9.57 -8.74 3.63
N LYS A 87 -10.81 -8.43 4.01
CA LYS A 87 -11.98 -8.49 3.11
C LYS A 87 -11.81 -7.55 1.91
N GLU A 88 -11.33 -6.34 2.13
CA GLU A 88 -11.19 -5.34 1.07
C GLU A 88 -10.06 -5.69 0.09
N PHE A 89 -8.88 -6.08 0.61
CA PHE A 89 -7.66 -6.03 -0.19
C PHE A 89 -7.10 -7.39 -0.62
N THR A 90 -7.43 -8.50 0.05
CA THR A 90 -6.74 -9.79 -0.23
C THR A 90 -7.18 -10.50 -1.52
N SER A 91 -8.24 -10.02 -2.15
CA SER A 91 -8.62 -10.41 -3.51
C SER A 91 -7.55 -10.01 -4.53
N LYS A 92 -6.91 -8.84 -4.33
CA LYS A 92 -5.91 -8.27 -5.22
C LYS A 92 -4.46 -8.43 -4.69
N TYR A 93 -4.25 -8.29 -3.38
CA TYR A 93 -2.93 -8.26 -2.78
C TYR A 93 -2.64 -9.52 -1.98
N LYS A 94 -1.50 -10.17 -2.28
CA LYS A 94 -1.01 -11.33 -1.53
C LYS A 94 -0.03 -10.96 -0.42
N ASN A 95 0.52 -9.75 -0.47
CA ASN A 95 1.40 -9.20 0.54
C ASN A 95 0.85 -7.85 1.01
N ILE A 96 0.51 -7.74 2.30
CA ILE A 96 -0.02 -6.49 2.89
C ILE A 96 0.75 -6.18 4.17
N LYS A 97 1.28 -4.95 4.28
CA LYS A 97 1.88 -4.41 5.51
C LYS A 97 0.86 -3.45 6.13
N LEU A 98 0.25 -3.84 7.23
CA LEU A 98 -0.78 -3.07 7.94
C LEU A 98 -0.20 -2.47 9.22
N LYS A 99 -0.31 -1.15 9.38
CA LYS A 99 -0.01 -0.43 10.63
C LYS A 99 -1.30 0.13 11.19
N ILE A 100 -1.61 -0.20 12.44
CA ILE A 100 -2.75 0.33 13.18
C ILE A 100 -2.21 1.27 14.25
N ILE A 101 -2.68 2.51 14.26
CA ILE A 101 -2.14 3.61 15.07
C ILE A 101 -3.24 4.12 16.00
N GLN A 102 -2.93 4.16 17.28
CA GLN A 102 -3.63 4.92 18.30
C GLN A 102 -2.90 6.25 18.44
N GLU A 103 -3.57 7.39 18.31
CA GLU A 103 -2.91 8.70 18.37
C GLU A 103 -2.78 9.26 19.80
N GLU A 104 -3.70 8.94 20.70
CA GLU A 104 -3.79 9.55 22.03
C GLU A 104 -4.16 8.52 23.13
N PRO A 105 -3.21 8.09 23.99
CA PRO A 105 -1.76 8.20 23.81
C PRO A 105 -1.27 7.52 22.53
N PHE A 106 -0.10 7.96 22.03
CA PHE A 106 0.48 7.39 20.82
C PHE A 106 0.96 5.96 21.04
N ASP A 107 0.37 5.00 20.33
CA ASP A 107 0.82 3.62 20.25
C ASP A 107 0.53 3.06 18.86
N PHE A 108 1.23 1.99 18.45
CA PHE A 108 0.94 1.32 17.19
C PHE A 108 1.26 -0.17 17.24
N ILE A 109 0.57 -0.90 16.38
CA ILE A 109 0.82 -2.31 16.11
C ILE A 109 0.93 -2.55 14.62
N LYS A 110 1.83 -3.45 14.22
CA LYS A 110 2.08 -3.78 12.83
C LYS A 110 1.77 -5.25 12.56
N TYR A 111 1.26 -5.51 11.36
CA TYR A 111 0.91 -6.84 10.88
C TYR A 111 1.33 -7.02 9.42
N ASN A 112 1.80 -8.22 9.11
CA ASN A 112 2.06 -8.65 7.74
C ASN A 112 1.09 -9.75 7.34
N TYR A 113 0.39 -9.53 6.23
CA TYR A 113 -0.32 -10.58 5.52
C TYR A 113 0.59 -11.16 4.45
N SER A 114 0.87 -12.46 4.53
CA SER A 114 1.54 -13.22 3.49
C SER A 114 1.13 -14.68 3.58
N ASN A 115 1.19 -15.41 2.45
CA ASN A 115 0.83 -16.83 2.40
C ASN A 115 -0.56 -17.15 3.00
N GLY A 116 -1.52 -16.22 2.86
CA GLY A 116 -2.89 -16.40 3.34
C GLY A 116 -3.11 -16.15 4.83
N LYS A 117 -2.11 -15.65 5.58
CA LYS A 117 -2.18 -15.48 7.04
C LYS A 117 -1.62 -14.14 7.47
N TRP A 118 -2.20 -13.59 8.55
CA TRP A 118 -1.66 -12.43 9.25
C TRP A 118 -0.66 -12.85 10.32
N ASN A 119 0.46 -12.15 10.40
CA ASN A 119 1.46 -12.29 11.44
C ASN A 119 1.70 -10.92 12.07
N LYS A 120 1.66 -10.84 13.39
CA LYS A 120 2.05 -9.63 14.12
C LYS A 120 3.55 -9.43 13.95
N GLU A 121 3.98 -8.22 13.59
CA GLU A 121 5.40 -7.85 13.68
C GLU A 121 5.74 -7.52 15.14
N ASN A 122 6.85 -8.07 15.62
CA ASN A 122 7.41 -7.77 16.94
C ASN A 122 8.37 -6.58 16.86
#